data_AF-A0A1C6QAN2-F1
#
_entry.id   AF-A0A1C6QAN2-F1
#
_cell.length_a   1.000
_cell.length_b   1.000
_cell.length_c   1.000
_cell.angle_alpha   90.00
_cell.angle_beta   90.00
_cell.angle_gamma   90.00
#
_symmetry.space_group_name_H-M   'P 1'
#
loop_
_entity.id
_entity.type
_entity.pdbx_description
1 polymer ?
#
loop_
_entity_poly.entity_id
_entity_poly.type
_entity_poly.pdbx_seq_one_letter_code
_entity_poly.pdbx_strand_id
1 'polypeptide(L)'
;MAGFRALAEQVRDPDRAPSQRRQALRKCLERFAPYGHRATWQHLCARAGFGPDDREPDPELLVAALEELEEARTVWLEYESQVARRRRAEKRHGIRQPAQHDEWHRLTWGGRSLLPCDPSTPPTPRLADVLRRMIAAMDKDVGKDVIRLAGRGRGLRTGIGPMAASRG
;
A
#
# COMPACT_ATOMS: atom_id res chain seq x y z
N MET A 1 16.59 9.16 13.62
CA MET A 1 15.15 8.83 13.74
C MET A 1 15.03 7.31 13.67
N ALA A 2 14.43 6.64 14.66
CA ALA A 2 14.37 5.17 14.69
C ALA A 2 13.56 4.62 13.50
N GLY A 3 14.01 3.47 12.97
CA GLY A 3 13.27 2.72 11.94
C GLY A 3 12.09 1.96 12.53
N PHE A 4 11.15 1.52 11.68
CA PHE A 4 9.95 0.79 12.11
C PHE A 4 10.28 -0.41 13.01
N ARG A 5 11.30 -1.20 12.66
CA ARG A 5 11.72 -2.38 13.42
C ARG A 5 12.18 -2.04 14.84
N ALA A 6 12.97 -0.99 14.99
CA ALA A 6 13.44 -0.53 16.30
C ALA A 6 12.28 -0.01 17.17
N LEU A 7 11.25 0.59 16.57
CA LEU A 7 10.04 0.99 17.29
C LEU A 7 9.19 -0.22 17.68
N ALA A 8 9.08 -1.22 16.81
CA ALA A 8 8.39 -2.48 17.09
C ALA A 8 9.04 -3.25 18.26
N GLU A 9 10.37 -3.27 18.33
CA GLU A 9 11.11 -3.82 19.46
C GLU A 9 10.77 -3.10 20.78
N GLN A 10 10.63 -1.76 20.76
CA GLN A 10 10.22 -0.98 21.94
C GLN A 10 8.78 -1.23 22.39
N VAL A 11 7.90 -1.69 21.52
CA VAL A 11 6.52 -2.07 21.91
C VAL A 11 6.51 -3.42 22.62
N ARG A 12 7.39 -4.35 22.20
CA ARG A 12 7.52 -5.71 22.76
C ARG A 12 8.33 -5.77 24.04
N ASP A 13 9.20 -4.79 24.25
CA ASP A 13 10.12 -4.71 25.39
C ASP A 13 9.37 -4.75 26.75
N PRO A 14 9.54 -5.83 27.54
CA PRO A 14 8.82 -6.02 28.80
C PRO A 14 9.19 -4.99 29.87
N ASP A 15 10.37 -4.38 29.78
CA ASP A 15 10.89 -3.46 30.80
C ASP A 15 10.34 -2.03 30.64
N ARG A 16 9.59 -1.77 29.56
CA ARG A 16 8.98 -0.46 29.28
C ARG A 16 7.60 -0.33 29.87
N ALA A 17 7.32 0.87 30.37
CA ALA A 17 6.00 1.25 30.83
C ALA A 17 4.95 1.18 29.69
N PRO A 18 3.69 0.82 29.97
CA PRO A 18 2.63 0.73 28.96
C PRO A 18 2.46 2.00 28.12
N SER A 19 2.59 3.18 28.74
CA SER A 19 2.52 4.47 28.06
C SER A 19 3.64 4.68 27.04
N GLN A 20 4.86 4.21 27.33
CA GLN A 20 5.99 4.26 26.41
C GLN A 20 5.80 3.32 25.22
N ARG A 21 5.27 2.12 25.46
CA ARG A 21 4.93 1.16 24.41
C ARG A 21 3.83 1.71 23.50
N ARG A 22 2.78 2.31 24.07
CA ARG A 22 1.74 3.02 23.31
C ARG A 22 2.35 4.12 22.43
N GLN A 23 3.27 4.92 22.97
CA GLN A 23 3.92 5.97 22.20
C GLN A 23 4.81 5.40 21.08
N ALA A 24 5.52 4.31 21.32
CA ALA A 24 6.29 3.61 20.30
C ALA A 24 5.39 3.08 19.17
N LEU A 25 4.24 2.49 19.51
CA LEU A 25 3.24 2.05 18.52
C LEU A 25 2.69 3.21 17.69
N ARG A 26 2.40 4.36 18.30
CA ARG A 26 1.99 5.57 17.57
C ARG A 26 3.07 6.07 16.61
N LYS A 27 4.34 5.98 16.99
CA LYS A 27 5.47 6.30 16.10
C LYS A 27 5.59 5.29 14.96
N CYS A 28 5.21 4.02 15.14
CA CYS A 28 5.12 3.07 14.02
C CYS A 28 4.10 3.53 12.97
N LEU A 29 2.97 4.12 13.40
CA LEU A 29 1.95 4.66 12.49
C LEU A 29 2.41 5.87 11.69
N GLU A 30 3.36 6.66 12.18
CA GLU A 30 3.99 7.73 11.38
C GLU A 30 4.74 7.19 10.17
N ARG A 31 5.12 5.90 10.19
CA ARG A 31 5.86 5.24 9.12
C ARG A 31 4.95 4.44 8.19
N PHE A 32 3.91 3.84 8.75
CA PHE A 32 3.00 2.99 7.99
C PHE A 32 1.57 3.17 8.53
N ALA A 33 0.79 3.98 7.81
CA ALA A 33 -0.62 4.23 8.10
C ALA A 33 -1.45 4.10 6.82
N PRO A 34 -1.79 2.87 6.40
CA PRO A 34 -2.51 2.61 5.15
C PRO A 34 -3.86 3.36 5.06
N TYR A 35 -4.58 3.53 6.17
CA TYR A 35 -5.85 4.29 6.19
C TYR A 35 -5.69 5.78 6.51
N GLY A 36 -4.45 6.23 6.75
CA GLY A 36 -4.15 7.47 7.45
C GLY A 36 -4.05 7.27 8.96
N HIS A 37 -3.33 8.17 9.62
CA HIS A 37 -2.89 7.97 11.01
C HIS A 37 -4.06 7.71 11.96
N ARG A 38 -5.10 8.55 11.91
CA ARG A 38 -6.25 8.46 12.82
C ARG A 38 -7.10 7.22 12.56
N ALA A 39 -7.42 6.93 11.29
CA ALA A 39 -8.23 5.76 10.94
C ALA A 39 -7.50 4.45 11.25
N THR A 40 -6.19 4.38 10.99
CA THR A 40 -5.37 3.20 11.32
C THR A 40 -5.29 2.99 12.84
N TRP A 41 -5.14 4.06 13.62
CA TRP A 41 -5.16 3.97 15.08
C TRP A 41 -6.50 3.44 15.61
N GLN A 42 -7.62 4.00 15.13
CA GLN A 42 -8.97 3.57 15.53
C GLN A 42 -9.23 2.10 15.17
N HIS A 43 -8.80 1.69 13.97
CA HIS A 43 -8.86 0.29 13.52
C HIS A 43 -8.14 -0.66 14.47
N LEU A 44 -6.89 -0.35 14.80
CA LEU A 44 -6.07 -1.18 15.69
C LEU A 44 -6.64 -1.25 17.11
N CYS A 45 -7.11 -0.11 17.64
CA CYS A 45 -7.77 -0.04 18.95
C CYS A 45 -9.01 -0.95 18.99
N ALA A 46 -9.88 -0.83 17.99
CA ALA A 46 -11.10 -1.63 17.89
C ALA A 46 -10.80 -3.13 17.75
N ARG A 47 -9.75 -3.50 17.01
CA ARG A 47 -9.39 -4.90 16.77
C ARG A 47 -8.64 -5.58 17.91
N ALA A 48 -7.78 -4.84 18.60
CA ALA A 48 -7.09 -5.33 19.79
C ALA A 48 -7.94 -5.19 21.05
N GLY A 49 -9.03 -4.42 21.02
CA GLY A 49 -9.97 -4.32 22.13
C GLY A 49 -9.56 -3.34 23.23
N PHE A 50 -8.75 -2.32 22.91
CA PHE A 50 -8.40 -1.25 23.85
C PHE A 50 -8.92 0.12 23.40
N GLY A 51 -9.15 1.01 24.35
CA GLY A 51 -9.70 2.34 24.08
C GLY A 51 -8.67 3.25 23.37
N PRO A 52 -9.06 4.05 22.37
CA PRO A 52 -8.12 4.91 21.65
C PRO A 52 -7.50 6.00 22.53
N ASP A 53 -8.14 6.36 23.64
CA ASP A 53 -7.68 7.33 24.63
C ASP A 53 -7.01 6.68 25.86
N ASP A 54 -7.09 5.36 26.01
CA ASP A 54 -6.54 4.61 27.14
C ASP A 54 -5.04 4.80 27.26
N ARG A 55 -4.60 5.40 28.37
CA ARG A 55 -3.20 5.80 28.62
C ARG A 55 -2.31 4.62 28.98
N GLU A 56 -2.87 3.58 29.58
CA GLU A 56 -2.14 2.40 30.06
C GLU A 56 -2.85 1.11 29.63
N PRO A 57 -3.01 0.90 28.30
CA PRO A 57 -3.63 -0.31 27.80
C PRO A 57 -2.74 -1.51 28.14
N ASP A 58 -3.38 -2.67 28.25
CA ASP A 58 -2.68 -3.94 28.46
C ASP A 58 -1.57 -4.12 27.41
N PRO A 59 -0.30 -4.32 27.85
CA PRO A 59 0.82 -4.53 26.94
C PRO A 59 0.60 -5.66 25.92
N GLU A 60 -0.14 -6.71 26.26
CA GLU A 60 -0.42 -7.81 25.34
C GLU A 60 -1.31 -7.35 24.17
N LEU A 61 -2.29 -6.48 24.45
CA LEU A 61 -3.16 -5.90 23.42
C LEU A 61 -2.39 -4.95 22.50
N LEU A 62 -1.40 -4.22 23.04
CA LEU A 62 -0.49 -3.40 22.24
C LEU A 62 0.37 -4.25 21.30
N VAL A 63 0.87 -5.40 21.77
CA VAL A 63 1.63 -6.34 20.94
C VAL A 63 0.75 -6.95 19.86
N ALA A 64 -0.48 -7.36 20.17
CA ALA A 64 -1.43 -7.87 19.18
C ALA A 64 -1.75 -6.84 18.08
N ALA A 65 -1.93 -5.56 18.45
CA ALA A 65 -2.09 -4.48 17.49
C ALA A 65 -0.84 -4.25 16.62
N LEU A 66 0.36 -4.37 17.21
CA LEU A 66 1.61 -4.28 16.46
C LEU A 66 1.74 -5.43 15.45
N GLU A 67 1.41 -6.66 15.84
CA GLU A 67 1.48 -7.83 14.97
C GLU A 67 0.58 -7.68 13.74
N GLU A 68 -0.65 -7.17 13.93
CA GLU A 68 -1.54 -6.87 12.80
C GLU A 68 -0.94 -5.82 11.86
N LEU A 69 -0.33 -4.76 12.41
CA LEU A 69 0.34 -3.72 11.63
C LEU A 69 1.56 -4.26 10.87
N GLU A 70 2.34 -5.14 11.51
CA GLU A 70 3.50 -5.79 10.90
C GLU A 70 3.13 -6.77 9.79
N GLU A 71 2.07 -7.55 9.96
CA GLU A 71 1.57 -8.43 8.91
C GLU A 71 1.16 -7.61 7.68
N ALA A 72 0.39 -6.54 7.89
CA ALA A 72 0.00 -5.63 6.83
C ALA A 72 1.21 -4.98 6.14
N ARG A 73 2.20 -4.56 6.93
CA ARG A 73 3.44 -3.99 6.40
C ARG A 73 4.23 -5.00 5.57
N THR A 74 4.24 -6.27 5.98
CA THR A 74 4.91 -7.36 5.25
C THR A 74 4.29 -7.56 3.87
N VAL A 75 2.95 -7.60 3.79
CA VAL A 75 2.21 -7.66 2.52
C VAL A 75 2.57 -6.49 1.61
N TRP A 76 2.65 -5.27 2.17
CA TRP A 76 3.01 -4.08 1.39
C TRP A 76 4.46 -4.13 0.88
N LEU A 77 5.42 -4.48 1.73
CA LEU A 77 6.82 -4.59 1.33
C LEU A 77 7.06 -5.67 0.28
N GLU A 78 6.35 -6.79 0.38
CA GLU A 78 6.39 -7.83 -0.63
C GLU A 78 5.92 -7.28 -1.98
N TYR A 79 4.79 -6.56 -2.00
CA TYR A 79 4.30 -5.89 -3.20
C TYR A 79 5.33 -4.89 -3.77
N GLU A 80 5.92 -4.02 -2.94
CA GLU A 80 6.97 -3.08 -3.39
C GLU A 80 8.17 -3.82 -4.00
N SER A 81 8.57 -4.95 -3.43
CA SER A 81 9.67 -5.76 -3.94
C SER A 81 9.36 -6.33 -5.33
N GLN A 82 8.09 -6.73 -5.57
CA GLN A 82 7.64 -7.24 -6.86
C GLN A 82 7.63 -6.13 -7.93
N VAL A 83 7.15 -4.93 -7.59
CA VAL A 83 7.21 -3.75 -8.47
C VAL A 83 8.65 -3.42 -8.83
N ALA A 84 9.55 -3.37 -7.83
CA ALA A 84 10.96 -3.10 -8.05
C ALA A 84 11.61 -4.16 -8.96
N ARG A 85 11.29 -5.45 -8.77
CA ARG A 85 11.79 -6.54 -9.61
C ARG A 85 11.30 -6.39 -11.06
N ARG A 86 10.01 -6.11 -11.28
CA ARG A 86 9.46 -5.89 -12.62
C ARG A 86 10.11 -4.69 -13.31
N ARG A 87 10.21 -3.55 -12.61
CA ARG A 87 10.88 -2.35 -13.16
C ARG A 87 12.33 -2.59 -13.53
N ARG A 88 13.07 -3.40 -12.75
CA ARG A 88 14.44 -3.80 -13.10
C ARG A 88 14.47 -4.63 -14.37
N ALA A 89 13.53 -5.55 -14.57
CA ALA A 89 13.42 -6.34 -15.80
C ALA A 89 13.04 -5.47 -17.01
N GLU A 90 12.02 -4.62 -16.90
CA GLU A 90 11.59 -3.70 -17.97
C GLU A 90 12.70 -2.75 -18.41
N LYS A 91 13.45 -2.19 -17.45
CA LYS A 91 14.63 -1.36 -17.74
C LYS A 91 15.70 -2.14 -18.51
N ARG A 92 15.92 -3.42 -18.20
CA ARG A 92 16.84 -4.30 -18.96
C ARG A 92 16.34 -4.54 -20.39
N HIS A 93 15.02 -4.61 -20.58
CA HIS A 93 14.39 -4.75 -21.91
C HIS A 93 14.18 -3.42 -22.65
N GLY A 94 14.74 -2.30 -22.15
CA GLY A 94 14.66 -1.00 -22.82
C GLY A 94 13.33 -0.25 -22.63
N ILE A 95 12.40 -0.79 -21.85
CA ILE A 95 11.10 -0.14 -21.57
C ILE A 95 11.32 0.89 -20.46
N ARG A 96 11.33 2.17 -20.85
CA ARG A 96 11.58 3.30 -19.93
C ARG A 96 10.30 3.97 -19.45
N GLN A 97 9.21 3.86 -20.21
CA GLN A 97 7.92 4.36 -19.76
C GLN A 97 7.35 3.43 -18.69
N PRO A 98 6.91 3.98 -17.54
CA PRO A 98 6.14 3.22 -16.55
C PRO A 98 4.78 2.86 -17.15
N ALA A 99 4.33 1.63 -16.95
CA ALA A 99 2.98 1.26 -17.36
C ALA A 99 1.94 1.77 -16.36
N GLN A 100 0.65 1.73 -16.70
CA GLN A 100 -0.45 2.19 -15.82
C GLN A 100 -0.43 1.55 -14.42
N HIS A 101 0.12 0.33 -14.30
CA HIS A 101 0.33 -0.32 -13.01
C HIS A 101 1.32 0.42 -12.09
N ASP A 102 2.26 1.18 -12.65
CA ASP A 102 3.25 1.94 -11.88
C ASP A 102 2.71 3.31 -11.52
N GLU A 103 1.67 3.75 -12.22
CA GLU A 103 1.01 5.04 -11.99
C GLU A 103 0.27 5.03 -10.67
N TRP A 104 -0.49 3.98 -10.36
CA TRP A 104 -1.13 3.87 -9.04
C TRP A 104 -0.09 3.72 -7.92
N HIS A 105 0.95 2.90 -8.12
CA HIS A 105 2.07 2.79 -7.18
C HIS A 105 2.71 4.17 -6.94
N ARG A 106 2.93 4.96 -7.99
CA ARG A 106 3.45 6.33 -7.90
C ARG A 106 2.49 7.28 -7.16
N LEU A 107 1.18 7.16 -7.38
CA LEU A 107 0.17 7.99 -6.71
C LEU A 107 0.02 7.65 -5.22
N THR A 108 0.31 6.39 -4.83
CA THR A 108 0.28 5.93 -3.44
C THR A 108 1.61 6.12 -2.70
N TRP A 109 2.73 6.25 -3.40
CA TRP A 109 4.05 6.43 -2.80
C TRP A 109 4.29 7.92 -2.44
N GLY A 110 4.88 8.18 -1.28
CA GLY A 110 5.29 9.54 -0.88
C GLY A 110 4.41 10.26 0.16
N GLY A 111 3.70 9.51 1.02
CA GLY A 111 3.05 10.10 2.20
C GLY A 111 1.54 10.34 2.08
N ARG A 112 0.89 9.77 1.05
CA ARG A 112 -0.57 9.69 0.97
C ARG A 112 -1.06 8.39 1.59
N SER A 113 -2.16 8.43 2.33
CA SER A 113 -2.84 7.22 2.80
C SER A 113 -3.22 6.34 1.60
N LEU A 114 -2.95 5.04 1.68
CA LEU A 114 -3.25 4.08 0.61
C LEU A 114 -4.76 4.00 0.34
N LEU A 115 -5.55 4.05 1.41
CA LEU A 115 -7.00 3.94 1.39
C LEU A 115 -7.57 4.96 2.40
N PRO A 116 -7.77 6.23 2.01
CA PRO A 116 -8.40 7.20 2.91
C PRO A 116 -9.77 6.69 3.37
N CYS A 117 -9.89 6.41 4.67
CA CYS A 117 -11.14 5.99 5.29
C CYS A 117 -11.56 7.01 6.34
N ASP A 118 -12.87 7.14 6.56
CA ASP A 118 -13.38 7.89 7.70
C ASP A 118 -12.91 7.21 9.00
N PRO A 119 -12.18 7.92 9.88
CA PRO A 119 -11.74 7.36 11.16
C PRO A 119 -12.88 6.89 12.07
N SER A 120 -14.11 7.36 11.82
CA SER A 120 -15.31 6.98 12.58
C SER A 120 -15.86 5.60 12.17
N THR A 121 -15.50 5.12 10.98
CA THR A 121 -15.97 3.84 10.43
C THR A 121 -14.84 3.07 9.74
N PRO A 122 -13.79 2.64 10.50
CA PRO A 122 -12.72 1.86 9.92
C PRO A 122 -13.22 0.50 9.40
N PRO A 123 -12.62 -0.05 8.33
CA PRO A 123 -12.96 -1.37 7.83
C PRO A 123 -12.78 -2.44 8.90
N THR A 124 -13.73 -3.37 9.04
CA THR A 124 -13.63 -4.46 10.03
C THR A 124 -12.63 -5.59 9.71
N PRO A 125 -12.30 -5.92 8.44
CA PRO A 125 -11.34 -7.00 8.15
C PRO A 125 -9.92 -6.65 8.63
N ARG A 126 -9.08 -7.68 8.84
CA ARG A 126 -7.67 -7.48 9.18
C ARG A 126 -6.99 -6.61 8.15
N LEU A 127 -6.08 -5.74 8.62
CA LEU A 127 -5.41 -4.79 7.76
C LEU A 127 -4.65 -5.46 6.59
N ALA A 128 -4.00 -6.59 6.86
CA ALA A 128 -3.32 -7.39 5.84
C ALA A 128 -4.27 -7.89 4.74
N ASP A 129 -5.48 -8.31 5.10
CA ASP A 129 -6.46 -8.82 4.14
C ASP A 129 -7.01 -7.72 3.24
N VAL A 130 -7.23 -6.52 3.80
CA VAL A 130 -7.64 -5.36 3.00
C VAL A 130 -6.55 -5.00 2.00
N LEU A 131 -5.28 -4.99 2.42
CA LEU A 131 -4.16 -4.74 1.51
C LEU A 131 -4.03 -5.82 0.43
N ARG A 132 -4.14 -7.11 0.79
CA ARG A 132 -4.13 -8.21 -0.19
C ARG A 132 -5.24 -8.05 -1.23
N ARG A 133 -6.46 -7.74 -0.79
CA ARG A 133 -7.62 -7.50 -1.68
C ARG A 133 -7.40 -6.29 -2.59
N MET A 134 -6.87 -5.20 -2.04
CA MET A 134 -6.54 -4.00 -2.80
C MET A 134 -5.48 -4.29 -3.87
N ILE A 135 -4.36 -4.91 -3.49
CA ILE A 135 -3.28 -5.29 -4.42
C ILE A 135 -3.84 -6.20 -5.52
N ALA A 136 -4.62 -7.22 -5.16
CA ALA A 136 -5.23 -8.14 -6.12
C ALA A 136 -6.25 -7.45 -7.06
N ALA A 137 -7.03 -6.49 -6.57
CA ALA A 137 -7.95 -5.72 -7.40
C ALA A 137 -7.19 -4.85 -8.42
N MET A 138 -6.15 -4.17 -7.97
CA MET A 138 -5.30 -3.35 -8.83
C MET A 138 -4.56 -4.20 -9.87
N ASP A 139 -4.04 -5.36 -9.49
CA ASP A 139 -3.42 -6.30 -10.44
C ASP A 139 -4.42 -6.85 -11.46
N LYS A 140 -5.68 -7.09 -11.08
CA LYS A 140 -6.75 -7.53 -11.99
C LYS A 140 -7.17 -6.45 -12.98
N ASP A 141 -7.29 -5.19 -12.53
CA ASP A 141 -7.67 -4.09 -13.41
C ASP A 141 -6.53 -3.73 -14.36
N VAL A 142 -5.27 -3.81 -13.90
CA VAL A 142 -4.09 -3.80 -14.78
C VAL A 142 -4.13 -4.95 -15.78
N GLY A 143 -4.47 -6.16 -15.34
CA GLY A 143 -4.62 -7.32 -16.23
C GLY A 143 -5.66 -7.10 -17.33
N LYS A 144 -6.80 -6.47 -16.99
CA LYS A 144 -7.83 -6.08 -17.97
C LYS A 144 -7.33 -5.02 -18.93
N ASP A 145 -6.59 -4.02 -18.46
CA ASP A 145 -6.07 -2.95 -19.31
C ASP A 145 -4.92 -3.42 -20.22
N VAL A 146 -4.06 -4.31 -19.73
CA VAL A 146 -3.06 -5.00 -20.57
C VAL A 146 -3.74 -5.89 -21.61
N ILE A 147 -4.81 -6.63 -21.26
CA ILE A 147 -5.62 -7.40 -22.23
C ILE A 147 -6.33 -6.48 -23.24
N ARG A 148 -6.84 -5.31 -22.82
CA ARG A 148 -7.45 -4.32 -23.74
C ARG A 148 -6.42 -3.68 -24.67
N LEU A 149 -5.24 -3.34 -24.17
CA LEU A 149 -4.14 -2.79 -24.97
C LEU A 149 -3.57 -3.85 -25.92
N ALA A 150 -3.41 -5.10 -25.47
CA ALA A 150 -3.02 -6.23 -26.30
C ALA A 150 -4.11 -6.61 -27.32
N GLY A 151 -5.38 -6.44 -26.97
CA GLY A 151 -6.54 -6.64 -27.85
C GLY A 151 -6.69 -5.58 -28.95
N ARG A 152 -6.10 -4.39 -28.77
CA ARG A 152 -5.97 -3.35 -29.82
C ARG A 152 -4.70 -3.50 -30.67
N GLY A 153 -3.85 -4.49 -30.40
CA GLY A 153 -2.55 -4.70 -31.05
C GLY A 153 -2.57 -5.52 -32.35
N ARG A 154 -3.72 -5.71 -33.01
CA ARG A 154 -3.80 -6.31 -34.36
C ARG A 154 -4.67 -5.46 -35.29
N GLY A 155 -4.07 -4.43 -35.85
CA GLY A 155 -4.72 -3.58 -36.84
C GLY A 155 -3.84 -2.45 -37.37
N LEU A 156 -2.57 -2.73 -37.75
CA LEU A 156 -1.76 -1.77 -38.49
C LEU A 156 -1.06 -2.46 -39.67
N ARG A 157 -1.78 -2.45 -40.79
CA ARG A 157 -1.40 -2.61 -42.20
C ARG A 157 -2.75 -2.59 -42.94
N THR A 158 -3.09 -1.62 -43.78
CA THR A 158 -2.43 -1.09 -44.99
C THR A 158 -3.19 0.19 -45.37
N GLY A 159 -2.53 1.28 -45.71
CA GLY A 159 -2.27 1.55 -47.12
C GLY A 159 -1.84 3.01 -47.29
N ILE A 160 -0.58 3.19 -47.65
CA ILE A 160 -0.10 4.39 -48.30
C ILE A 160 -0.70 4.37 -49.71
N GLY A 161 -1.44 5.41 -50.07
CA GLY A 161 -1.97 5.66 -51.42
C GLY A 161 -1.96 7.17 -51.70
N PRO A 162 -1.72 7.61 -52.94
CA PRO A 162 -0.82 8.71 -53.24
C PRO A 162 -1.51 10.07 -53.48
N MET A 163 -0.67 11.10 -53.56
CA MET A 163 -0.97 12.44 -54.11
C MET A 163 -1.85 12.39 -55.37
N ALA A 164 -2.81 13.31 -55.45
CA ALA A 164 -3.31 13.83 -56.72
C ALA A 164 -3.45 15.35 -56.62
N ALA A 165 -2.75 16.04 -57.51
CA ALA A 165 -2.88 17.46 -57.80
C ALA A 165 -3.98 17.72 -58.83
N SER A 166 -4.60 18.91 -58.78
CA SER A 166 -5.27 19.70 -59.85
C SER A 166 -6.27 20.63 -59.15
N ARG A 167 -6.10 21.96 -59.10
CA ARG A 167 -6.25 22.98 -60.18
C ARG A 167 -7.48 22.75 -61.06
N GLY A 168 -8.42 23.68 -60.95
CA GLY A 168 -9.64 23.86 -61.73
C GLY A 168 -10.39 25.03 -61.14
#